data_AF-A0A849ZI98-F1
#
_entry.id   AF-A0A849ZI98-F1
#
_cell.length_a   1.000
_cell.length_b   1.000
_cell.length_c   1.000
_cell.angle_alpha   90.00
_cell.angle_beta   90.00
_cell.angle_gamma   90.00
#
_symmetry.space_group_name_H-M   'P 1'
#
loop_
_entity.id
_entity.type
_entity.pdbx_description
1 polymer ?
#
loop_
_entity_poly.entity_id
_entity_poly.type
_entity_poly.pdbx_seq_one_letter_code
_entity_poly.pdbx_strand_id
1 'polypeptide(L)'
;MCPVEKSLLAALGGALALGVPPQAPAVIHAFGAISVNVAEETPPPVGGASGSGVFNAVYDDVSNQLTFHVSWTGLTTNATAGHLHGPAGPGVPAGVQVDLSISGGTSGSHTATVSLSPAQETMLLGGLMYINIHTVTNGGGEIRGQIIEDAATHSFADISLNTAEEVPAPVGAPTSTGSLDVAYNSTTQQLTYGVSWSGMSSAVNAMHFHSPAAPGFSSPPAVGITGHPTGTAGTMAGSATLTPSQGTDLLNGLMYFNIHTVNNAPGEIRGQLVGGVTVPAELSVFQAN
;
A
#
# COMPACT_ATOMS: atom_id res chain seq x y z
N MET A 1 56.17 20.83 -61.23
CA MET A 1 54.75 21.28 -61.22
C MET A 1 53.95 20.19 -60.51
N CYS A 2 53.09 20.61 -59.58
CA CYS A 2 52.53 19.86 -58.42
C CYS A 2 51.77 18.54 -58.72
N PRO A 3 51.70 17.60 -57.75
CA PRO A 3 50.65 16.59 -57.70
C PRO A 3 49.39 17.14 -56.99
N VAL A 4 48.20 16.71 -57.38
CA VAL A 4 46.95 16.93 -56.61
C VAL A 4 46.23 15.60 -56.44
N GLU A 5 45.83 15.37 -55.19
CA GLU A 5 45.28 14.16 -54.58
C GLU A 5 43.89 13.75 -55.10
N LYS A 6 43.61 12.45 -55.01
CA LYS A 6 42.27 11.85 -55.17
C LYS A 6 41.53 11.92 -53.83
N SER A 7 40.44 12.67 -53.73
CA SER A 7 39.51 12.59 -52.60
C SER A 7 38.51 11.45 -52.79
N LEU A 8 38.45 10.56 -51.80
CA LEU A 8 37.47 9.49 -51.66
C LEU A 8 36.29 10.01 -50.82
N LEU A 9 35.08 10.02 -51.38
CA LEU A 9 33.85 10.44 -50.69
C LEU A 9 33.16 9.19 -50.13
N ALA A 10 33.14 9.04 -48.80
CA ALA A 10 32.40 7.99 -48.11
C ALA A 10 30.98 8.49 -47.78
N ALA A 11 29.95 7.82 -48.30
CA ALA A 11 28.56 8.07 -47.96
C ALA A 11 28.18 7.23 -46.73
N LEU A 12 27.86 7.87 -45.61
CA LEU A 12 27.32 7.23 -44.42
C LEU A 12 25.79 7.14 -44.52
N GLY A 13 25.25 5.92 -44.51
CA GLY A 13 23.82 5.67 -44.36
C GLY A 13 23.38 5.85 -42.91
N GLY A 14 22.43 6.76 -42.66
CA GLY A 14 21.79 6.92 -41.36
C GLY A 14 20.57 6.01 -41.25
N ALA A 15 20.65 4.98 -40.40
CA ALA A 15 19.48 4.22 -39.96
C ALA A 15 18.72 5.04 -38.92
N LEU A 16 17.48 5.42 -39.21
CA LEU A 16 16.55 5.97 -38.22
C LEU A 16 16.15 4.84 -37.25
N ALA A 17 16.76 4.82 -36.07
CA ALA A 17 16.25 4.04 -34.95
C ALA A 17 14.98 4.72 -34.43
N LEU A 18 13.81 4.14 -34.72
CA LEU A 18 12.57 4.48 -34.05
C LEU A 18 12.71 4.03 -32.59
N GLY A 19 13.03 4.97 -31.69
CA GLY A 19 13.09 4.71 -30.26
C GLY A 19 11.73 4.25 -29.75
N VAL A 20 11.67 3.06 -29.18
CA VAL A 20 10.51 2.61 -28.39
C VAL A 20 10.43 3.54 -27.18
N PRO A 21 9.28 4.19 -26.92
CA PRO A 21 9.13 5.00 -25.72
C PRO A 21 9.38 4.13 -24.48
N PRO A 22 10.03 4.66 -23.42
CA PRO A 22 10.24 3.92 -22.20
C PRO A 22 8.90 3.45 -21.65
N GLN A 23 8.77 2.13 -21.44
CA GLN A 23 7.62 1.54 -20.76
C GLN A 23 7.53 2.15 -19.37
N ALA A 24 6.32 2.52 -18.94
CA ALA A 24 6.10 2.94 -17.56
C ALA A 24 6.63 1.87 -16.59
N PRO A 25 7.20 2.27 -15.43
CA PRO A 25 7.64 1.31 -14.44
C PRO A 25 6.46 0.42 -14.01
N ALA A 26 6.72 -0.88 -13.84
CA ALA A 26 5.72 -1.84 -13.37
C ALA A 26 5.16 -1.42 -12.01
N VAL A 27 3.84 -1.47 -11.87
CA VAL A 27 3.14 -1.39 -10.59
C VAL A 27 2.96 -2.82 -10.07
N ILE A 28 3.47 -3.04 -8.86
CA ILE A 28 3.33 -4.30 -8.16
C ILE A 28 2.17 -4.18 -7.17
N HIS A 29 1.12 -4.96 -7.39
CA HIS A 29 -0.07 -5.04 -6.55
C HIS A 29 0.06 -6.20 -5.58
N ALA A 30 -0.09 -5.97 -4.28
CA ALA A 30 0.00 -7.01 -3.25
C ALA A 30 -1.40 -7.43 -2.76
N PHE A 31 -1.53 -8.66 -2.28
CA PHE A 31 -2.74 -9.24 -1.70
C PHE A 31 -2.30 -10.09 -0.51
N GLY A 32 -2.53 -9.66 0.72
CA GLY A 32 -1.87 -10.23 1.89
C GLY A 32 -2.85 -10.73 2.94
N ALA A 33 -2.45 -11.80 3.62
CA ALA A 33 -3.18 -12.38 4.75
C ALA A 33 -4.69 -12.61 4.50
N ILE A 34 -5.08 -12.91 3.26
CA ILE A 34 -6.47 -13.18 2.91
C ILE A 34 -6.90 -14.44 3.65
N SER A 35 -7.88 -14.28 4.55
CA SER A 35 -8.46 -15.42 5.27
C SER A 35 -9.21 -16.28 4.27
N VAL A 36 -8.89 -17.58 4.25
CA VAL A 36 -9.61 -18.57 3.46
C VAL A 36 -10.34 -19.47 4.45
N ASN A 37 -11.67 -19.40 4.52
CA ASN A 37 -12.42 -20.04 5.58
C ASN A 37 -13.78 -20.58 5.11
N VAL A 38 -14.38 -21.44 5.92
CA VAL A 38 -15.69 -22.05 5.66
C VAL A 38 -16.86 -21.07 5.66
N ALA A 39 -16.76 -19.96 6.40
CA ALA A 39 -17.86 -19.02 6.60
C ALA A 39 -18.12 -18.15 5.37
N GLU A 40 -17.09 -17.95 4.55
CA GLU A 40 -17.18 -17.19 3.31
C GLU A 40 -17.68 -18.00 2.12
N GLU A 41 -17.80 -19.32 2.25
CA GLU A 41 -18.17 -20.21 1.15
C GLU A 41 -19.67 -20.29 0.92
N THR A 42 -20.09 -20.27 -0.34
CA THR A 42 -21.50 -20.28 -0.74
C THR A 42 -21.72 -21.20 -1.95
N PRO A 43 -22.56 -22.25 -1.85
CA PRO A 43 -23.35 -22.66 -0.68
C PRO A 43 -22.51 -23.11 0.53
N PRO A 44 -23.08 -23.10 1.76
CA PRO A 44 -22.33 -23.52 2.95
C PRO A 44 -21.76 -24.94 2.84
N PRO A 45 -20.49 -25.16 3.21
CA PRO A 45 -19.87 -26.49 3.24
C PRO A 45 -20.59 -27.47 4.19
N VAL A 46 -20.54 -28.76 3.86
CA VAL A 46 -21.17 -29.85 4.62
C VAL A 46 -20.13 -30.72 5.34
N GLY A 47 -20.61 -31.67 6.15
CA GLY A 47 -19.75 -32.66 6.82
C GLY A 47 -19.02 -32.14 8.06
N GLY A 48 -19.48 -31.04 8.65
CA GLY A 48 -18.84 -30.45 9.82
C GLY A 48 -17.52 -29.73 9.50
N ALA A 49 -17.41 -29.14 8.31
CA ALA A 49 -16.22 -28.44 7.85
C ALA A 49 -15.82 -27.31 8.82
N SER A 50 -14.55 -27.29 9.18
CA SER A 50 -13.91 -26.25 9.99
C SER A 50 -12.56 -25.82 9.40
N GLY A 51 -12.38 -26.08 8.11
CA GLY A 51 -11.17 -25.75 7.38
C GLY A 51 -10.85 -24.26 7.45
N SER A 52 -9.56 -23.96 7.44
CA SER A 52 -9.06 -22.59 7.38
C SER A 52 -7.74 -22.54 6.61
N GLY A 53 -7.40 -21.35 6.15
CA GLY A 53 -6.20 -21.10 5.38
C GLY A 53 -5.88 -19.62 5.26
N VAL A 54 -4.73 -19.34 4.66
CA VAL A 54 -4.25 -17.99 4.38
C VAL A 54 -3.73 -17.96 2.96
N PHE A 55 -4.20 -16.99 2.16
CA PHE A 55 -3.74 -16.73 0.81
C PHE A 55 -2.97 -15.40 0.76
N ASN A 56 -1.81 -15.42 0.10
CA ASN A 56 -1.00 -14.23 -0.17
C ASN A 56 -0.64 -14.24 -1.66
N ALA A 57 -0.63 -13.09 -2.31
CA ALA A 57 -0.22 -12.95 -3.70
C ALA A 57 0.38 -11.58 -4.03
N VAL A 58 1.11 -11.53 -5.13
CA VAL A 58 1.68 -10.33 -5.73
C VAL A 58 1.43 -10.39 -7.24
N TYR A 59 0.88 -9.33 -7.82
CA TYR A 59 0.60 -9.17 -9.24
C TYR A 59 1.47 -8.05 -9.84
N ASP A 60 2.14 -8.35 -10.95
CA ASP A 60 2.91 -7.39 -11.75
C ASP A 60 2.08 -6.99 -12.98
N ASP A 61 1.70 -5.71 -13.09
CA ASP A 61 0.83 -5.17 -14.14
C ASP A 61 1.51 -4.99 -15.52
N VAL A 62 2.83 -5.18 -15.58
CA VAL A 62 3.61 -5.15 -16.81
C VAL A 62 3.76 -6.55 -17.38
N SER A 63 4.11 -7.52 -16.52
CA SER A 63 4.26 -8.91 -16.94
C SER A 63 2.95 -9.71 -16.88
N ASN A 64 1.90 -9.17 -16.27
CA ASN A 64 0.62 -9.80 -15.97
C ASN A 64 0.75 -11.11 -15.18
N GLN A 65 1.77 -11.19 -14.31
CA GLN A 65 2.07 -12.38 -13.53
C GLN A 65 1.55 -12.22 -12.10
N LEU A 66 0.65 -13.10 -11.67
CA LEU A 66 0.24 -13.26 -10.27
C LEU A 66 1.04 -14.40 -9.64
N THR A 67 1.95 -14.09 -8.72
CA THR A 67 2.65 -15.06 -7.89
C THR A 67 1.95 -15.16 -6.54
N PHE A 68 1.64 -16.38 -6.08
CA PHE A 68 0.89 -16.57 -4.84
C PHE A 68 1.44 -17.70 -3.98
N HIS A 69 1.09 -17.66 -2.70
CA HIS A 69 1.25 -18.74 -1.73
C HIS A 69 -0.04 -18.89 -0.91
N VAL A 70 -0.54 -20.11 -0.83
CA VAL A 70 -1.68 -20.47 0.01
C VAL A 70 -1.32 -21.60 0.96
N SER A 71 -1.77 -21.50 2.21
CA SER A 71 -1.73 -22.60 3.16
C SER A 71 -3.13 -22.91 3.68
N TRP A 72 -3.37 -24.18 4.02
CA TRP A 72 -4.64 -24.64 4.57
C TRP A 72 -4.45 -25.72 5.63
N THR A 73 -5.44 -25.85 6.49
CA THR A 73 -5.53 -26.87 7.53
C THR A 73 -6.98 -27.20 7.86
N GLY A 74 -7.20 -28.37 8.46
CA GLY A 74 -8.52 -28.75 9.00
C GLY A 74 -9.60 -29.05 7.96
N LEU A 75 -9.23 -29.34 6.70
CA LEU A 75 -10.21 -29.74 5.70
C LEU A 75 -10.85 -31.09 6.05
N THR A 76 -12.11 -31.29 5.66
CA THR A 76 -12.88 -32.52 5.94
C THR A 76 -12.30 -33.75 5.24
N THR A 77 -11.79 -33.56 4.02
CA THR A 77 -11.07 -34.57 3.23
C THR A 77 -9.92 -33.90 2.50
N ASN A 78 -9.10 -34.70 1.81
CA ASN A 78 -7.97 -34.21 1.04
C ASN A 78 -8.38 -33.12 0.04
N ALA A 79 -7.56 -32.08 -0.08
CA ALA A 79 -7.72 -31.05 -1.11
C ALA A 79 -7.60 -31.66 -2.51
N THR A 80 -8.60 -31.43 -3.36
CA THR A 80 -8.68 -32.01 -4.71
C THR A 80 -8.47 -30.99 -5.82
N ALA A 81 -8.78 -29.72 -5.56
CA ALA A 81 -8.59 -28.61 -6.50
C ALA A 81 -8.53 -27.28 -5.74
N GLY A 82 -8.07 -26.24 -6.42
CA GLY A 82 -8.19 -24.87 -5.96
C GLY A 82 -8.21 -23.92 -7.14
N HIS A 83 -9.00 -22.86 -7.04
CA HIS A 83 -9.28 -21.97 -8.16
C HIS A 83 -9.32 -20.52 -7.70
N LEU A 84 -9.06 -19.61 -8.64
CA LEU A 84 -9.56 -18.24 -8.58
C LEU A 84 -10.88 -18.18 -9.35
N HIS A 85 -11.92 -17.66 -8.73
CA HIS A 85 -13.24 -17.45 -9.33
C HIS A 85 -13.52 -15.96 -9.53
N GLY A 86 -14.46 -15.63 -10.41
CA GLY A 86 -14.90 -14.26 -10.64
C GLY A 86 -15.72 -14.09 -11.92
N PRO A 87 -16.26 -12.89 -12.19
CA PRO A 87 -16.34 -11.77 -11.27
C PRO A 87 -17.47 -12.00 -10.23
N ALA A 88 -17.17 -11.81 -8.96
CA ALA A 88 -18.17 -11.80 -7.88
C ALA A 88 -17.65 -11.07 -6.63
N GLY A 89 -18.58 -10.44 -5.92
CA GLY A 89 -18.33 -9.93 -4.57
C GLY A 89 -18.44 -11.01 -3.48
N PRO A 90 -18.19 -10.66 -2.22
CA PRO A 90 -18.28 -11.59 -1.09
C PRO A 90 -19.63 -12.33 -1.01
N GLY A 91 -19.58 -13.64 -0.77
CA GLY A 91 -20.76 -14.49 -0.60
C GLY A 91 -21.54 -14.78 -1.89
N VAL A 92 -21.08 -14.30 -3.06
CA VAL A 92 -21.70 -14.58 -4.35
C VAL A 92 -20.82 -15.59 -5.12
N PRO A 93 -21.35 -16.75 -5.53
CA PRO A 93 -20.58 -17.70 -6.32
C PRO A 93 -20.41 -17.21 -7.77
N ALA A 94 -19.26 -17.52 -8.37
CA ALA A 94 -18.96 -17.25 -9.78
C ALA A 94 -18.23 -18.43 -10.45
N GLY A 95 -18.07 -18.33 -11.77
CA GLY A 95 -17.30 -19.30 -12.54
C GLY A 95 -15.79 -19.25 -12.25
N VAL A 96 -15.09 -20.32 -12.63
CA VAL A 96 -13.63 -20.43 -12.53
C VAL A 96 -12.97 -19.49 -13.54
N GLN A 97 -11.98 -18.72 -13.08
CA GLN A 97 -11.11 -17.88 -13.90
C GLN A 97 -9.72 -18.51 -14.06
N VAL A 98 -9.14 -19.03 -12.98
CA VAL A 98 -7.81 -19.63 -12.97
C VAL A 98 -7.84 -20.93 -12.20
N ASP A 99 -7.27 -21.99 -12.77
CA ASP A 99 -6.98 -23.24 -12.07
C ASP A 99 -5.60 -23.16 -11.42
N LEU A 100 -5.56 -23.33 -10.10
CA LEU A 100 -4.35 -23.26 -9.30
C LEU A 100 -3.66 -24.62 -9.17
N SER A 101 -4.23 -25.70 -9.73
CA SER A 101 -3.69 -27.06 -9.70
C SER A 101 -3.36 -27.57 -8.28
N ILE A 102 -4.11 -27.11 -7.28
CA ILE A 102 -3.95 -27.51 -5.89
C ILE A 102 -4.37 -28.97 -5.72
N SER A 103 -3.48 -29.76 -5.12
CA SER A 103 -3.78 -31.11 -4.61
C SER A 103 -3.02 -31.32 -3.31
N GLY A 104 -3.56 -32.12 -2.39
CA GLY A 104 -2.88 -32.38 -1.12
C GLY A 104 -3.73 -33.06 -0.06
N GLY A 105 -3.25 -33.06 1.18
CA GLY A 105 -3.97 -33.63 2.33
C GLY A 105 -5.03 -32.69 2.89
N THR A 106 -5.54 -33.01 4.08
CA THR A 106 -6.42 -32.13 4.86
C THR A 106 -5.72 -30.89 5.39
N SER A 107 -4.39 -30.81 5.24
CA SER A 107 -3.55 -29.66 5.49
C SER A 107 -2.42 -29.64 4.46
N GLY A 108 -1.93 -28.45 4.11
CA GLY A 108 -0.89 -28.29 3.12
C GLY A 108 -0.64 -26.84 2.74
N SER A 109 0.24 -26.64 1.77
CA SER A 109 0.45 -25.35 1.13
C SER A 109 0.77 -25.52 -0.35
N HIS A 110 0.60 -24.46 -1.12
CA HIS A 110 0.90 -24.41 -2.53
C HIS A 110 1.40 -23.01 -2.92
N THR A 111 2.43 -22.96 -3.76
CA THR A 111 2.99 -21.72 -4.32
C THR A 111 3.12 -21.90 -5.83
N ALA A 112 2.62 -20.93 -6.58
CA ALA A 112 2.80 -20.90 -8.03
C ALA A 112 2.73 -19.47 -8.57
N THR A 113 3.07 -19.32 -9.85
CA THR A 113 2.87 -18.10 -10.62
C THR A 113 1.98 -18.41 -11.81
N VAL A 114 0.98 -17.55 -12.04
CA VAL A 114 0.02 -17.67 -13.16
C VAL A 114 -0.02 -16.37 -13.95
N SER A 115 -0.20 -16.46 -15.27
CA SER A 115 -0.44 -15.30 -16.12
C SER A 115 -1.92 -14.94 -16.11
N LEU A 116 -2.25 -13.66 -15.93
CA LEU A 116 -3.62 -13.16 -16.04
C LEU A 116 -3.86 -12.51 -17.40
N SER A 117 -5.07 -12.71 -17.91
CA SER A 117 -5.59 -11.91 -19.03
C SER A 117 -6.00 -10.51 -18.55
N PRO A 118 -6.10 -9.51 -19.45
CA PRO A 118 -6.55 -8.17 -19.08
C PRO A 118 -7.93 -8.12 -18.40
N ALA A 119 -8.83 -9.04 -18.77
CA ALA A 119 -10.12 -9.17 -18.12
C ALA A 119 -9.99 -9.68 -16.68
N GLN A 120 -9.11 -10.65 -16.43
CA GLN A 120 -8.85 -11.19 -15.09
C GLN A 120 -8.11 -10.18 -14.21
N GLU A 121 -7.18 -9.41 -14.78
CA GLU A 121 -6.56 -8.28 -14.09
C GLU A 121 -7.62 -7.29 -13.59
N THR A 122 -8.55 -6.89 -14.47
CA THR A 122 -9.64 -5.99 -14.08
C THR A 122 -10.49 -6.57 -12.94
N MET A 123 -10.74 -7.88 -12.95
CA MET A 123 -11.46 -8.55 -11.85
C MET A 123 -10.64 -8.60 -10.57
N LEU A 124 -9.33 -8.90 -10.66
CA LEU A 124 -8.41 -8.98 -9.53
C LEU A 124 -8.28 -7.62 -8.84
N LEU A 125 -7.92 -6.58 -9.60
CA LEU A 125 -7.74 -5.21 -9.10
C LEU A 125 -9.08 -4.58 -8.68
N GLY A 126 -10.20 -5.04 -9.24
CA GLY A 126 -11.54 -4.64 -8.81
C GLY A 126 -12.03 -5.31 -7.51
N GLY A 127 -11.24 -6.21 -6.92
CA GLY A 127 -11.68 -7.00 -5.75
C GLY A 127 -12.84 -7.94 -6.06
N LEU A 128 -12.99 -8.34 -7.33
CA LEU A 128 -14.07 -9.20 -7.84
C LEU A 128 -13.64 -10.66 -8.00
N MET A 129 -12.47 -11.02 -7.50
CA MET A 129 -11.97 -12.40 -7.50
C MET A 129 -11.93 -12.99 -6.09
N TYR A 130 -12.08 -14.30 -5.98
CA TYR A 130 -11.89 -15.03 -4.73
C TYR A 130 -11.15 -16.34 -4.98
N ILE A 131 -10.36 -16.78 -3.98
CA ILE A 131 -9.79 -18.13 -3.97
C ILE A 131 -10.78 -19.10 -3.32
N ASN A 132 -10.84 -20.32 -3.83
CA ASN A 132 -11.52 -21.44 -3.20
C ASN A 132 -10.64 -22.70 -3.21
N ILE A 133 -10.73 -23.53 -2.17
CA ILE A 133 -10.14 -24.87 -2.12
C ILE A 133 -11.25 -25.91 -1.96
N HIS A 134 -11.23 -26.91 -2.84
CA HIS A 134 -12.23 -27.97 -2.93
C HIS A 134 -11.75 -29.26 -2.28
N THR A 135 -12.69 -30.07 -1.81
CA THR A 135 -12.44 -31.42 -1.32
C THR A 135 -13.41 -32.42 -1.95
N VAL A 136 -13.25 -33.72 -1.66
CA VAL A 136 -14.19 -34.74 -2.12
C VAL A 136 -15.59 -34.53 -1.52
N THR A 137 -15.66 -34.22 -0.22
CA THR A 137 -16.92 -33.95 0.48
C THR A 137 -17.57 -32.66 -0.01
N ASN A 138 -16.76 -31.64 -0.29
CA ASN A 138 -17.21 -30.30 -0.65
C ASN A 138 -16.69 -29.94 -2.05
N GLY A 139 -17.21 -30.62 -3.07
CA GLY A 139 -16.78 -30.45 -4.47
C GLY A 139 -17.09 -29.08 -5.06
N GLY A 140 -18.11 -28.38 -4.54
CA GLY A 140 -18.42 -26.99 -4.88
C GLY A 140 -17.43 -25.97 -4.29
N GLY A 141 -16.68 -26.39 -3.27
CA GLY A 141 -15.74 -25.58 -2.50
C GLY A 141 -15.92 -25.82 -0.99
N GLU A 142 -14.83 -25.87 -0.24
CA GLU A 142 -14.86 -26.05 1.21
C GLU A 142 -14.46 -24.79 1.97
N ILE A 143 -13.44 -24.08 1.49
CA ILE A 143 -12.99 -22.83 2.09
C ILE A 143 -12.78 -21.78 1.00
N ARG A 144 -13.20 -20.55 1.29
CA ARG A 144 -13.15 -19.42 0.37
C ARG A 144 -12.56 -18.19 1.04
N GLY A 145 -11.87 -17.38 0.26
CA GLY A 145 -11.39 -16.06 0.68
C GLY A 145 -11.52 -15.07 -0.46
N GLN A 146 -12.24 -13.97 -0.23
CA GLN A 146 -12.30 -12.88 -1.22
C GLN A 146 -10.91 -12.26 -1.40
N ILE A 147 -10.43 -12.20 -2.63
CA ILE A 147 -9.14 -11.58 -2.96
C ILE A 147 -9.41 -10.10 -3.17
N ILE A 148 -9.06 -9.34 -2.15
CA ILE A 148 -9.03 -7.90 -2.18
C ILE A 148 -7.56 -7.53 -2.19
N GLU A 149 -7.18 -6.61 -3.07
CA GLU A 149 -5.83 -6.03 -3.04
C GLU A 149 -5.54 -5.55 -1.61
N ASP A 150 -4.32 -5.74 -1.14
CA ASP A 150 -3.75 -5.02 0.00
C ASP A 150 -3.65 -3.53 -0.38
N ALA A 151 -4.80 -2.92 -0.63
CA ALA A 151 -4.95 -1.50 -0.76
C ALA A 151 -4.83 -0.92 0.65
N ALA A 152 -3.61 -0.77 1.15
CA ALA A 152 -3.48 -0.25 2.50
C ALA A 152 -2.33 0.66 2.82
N THR A 153 -1.14 0.62 2.20
CA THR A 153 -0.10 1.60 2.56
C THR A 153 -0.21 2.88 1.72
N HIS A 154 -0.76 3.93 2.33
CA HIS A 154 -0.84 5.28 1.79
C HIS A 154 0.36 6.09 2.26
N SER A 155 1.17 6.61 1.33
CA SER A 155 2.33 7.42 1.65
C SER A 155 2.12 8.89 1.35
N PHE A 156 2.43 9.75 2.31
CA PHE A 156 2.43 11.20 2.19
C PHE A 156 3.89 11.62 2.36
N ALA A 157 4.56 11.90 1.24
CA ALA A 157 5.99 12.22 1.24
C ALA A 157 6.22 13.72 1.09
N ASP A 158 7.35 14.19 1.63
CA ASP A 158 7.81 15.57 1.49
C ASP A 158 6.76 16.62 1.90
N ILE A 159 5.95 16.31 2.92
CA ILE A 159 4.96 17.25 3.44
C ILE A 159 5.70 18.40 4.10
N SER A 160 5.66 19.56 3.44
CA SER A 160 6.28 20.77 3.95
C SER A 160 5.58 21.24 5.22
N LEU A 161 6.32 21.30 6.32
CA LEU A 161 5.90 21.96 7.55
C LEU A 161 6.38 23.41 7.52
N ASN A 162 5.47 24.36 7.60
CA ASN A 162 5.81 25.78 7.55
C ASN A 162 4.88 26.63 8.42
N THR A 163 5.28 27.89 8.63
CA THR A 163 4.58 28.84 9.50
C THR A 163 3.34 29.48 8.85
N ALA A 164 3.24 29.43 7.51
CA ALA A 164 2.14 30.03 6.77
C ALA A 164 0.87 29.18 6.84
N GLU A 165 1.02 27.86 6.97
CA GLU A 165 -0.08 26.91 7.15
C GLU A 165 -0.63 26.89 8.59
N GLU A 166 0.09 27.47 9.55
CA GLU A 166 -0.28 27.43 10.97
C GLU A 166 -1.43 28.39 11.31
N VAL A 167 -2.43 27.88 12.04
CA VAL A 167 -3.65 28.61 12.40
C VAL A 167 -3.97 28.42 13.88
N PRO A 168 -3.88 29.48 14.71
CA PRO A 168 -3.56 30.87 14.37
C PRO A 168 -2.08 31.09 14.02
N ALA A 169 -1.79 32.16 13.28
CA ALA A 169 -0.42 32.48 12.84
C ALA A 169 0.56 32.60 14.03
N PRO A 170 1.78 32.03 13.94
CA PRO A 170 2.78 32.10 15.00
C PRO A 170 3.22 33.52 15.32
N VAL A 171 3.53 33.78 16.60
CA VAL A 171 4.03 35.07 17.07
C VAL A 171 5.51 35.22 16.67
N GLY A 172 5.90 36.45 16.29
CA GLY A 172 7.29 36.80 16.00
C GLY A 172 7.78 36.48 14.59
N ALA A 173 6.89 36.03 13.70
CA ALA A 173 7.18 35.70 12.30
C ALA A 173 8.41 34.79 12.12
N PRO A 174 8.44 33.61 12.75
CA PRO A 174 9.54 32.68 12.58
C PRO A 174 9.68 32.24 11.11
N THR A 175 10.92 31.91 10.72
CA THR A 175 11.23 31.29 9.42
C THR A 175 11.42 29.78 9.55
N SER A 176 10.79 29.21 10.58
CA SER A 176 10.77 27.81 10.94
C SER A 176 10.28 26.94 9.79
N THR A 177 10.96 25.81 9.57
CA THR A 177 10.63 24.86 8.50
C THR A 177 10.78 23.42 8.96
N GLY A 178 10.11 22.51 8.27
CA GLY A 178 10.30 21.08 8.40
C GLY A 178 9.79 20.30 7.19
N SER A 179 10.09 19.01 7.20
CA SER A 179 9.55 18.03 6.25
C SER A 179 9.06 16.81 7.02
N LEU A 180 7.95 16.25 6.57
CA LEU A 180 7.30 15.08 7.13
C LEU A 180 7.03 14.05 6.03
N ASP A 181 7.45 12.83 6.29
CA ASP A 181 7.05 11.63 5.55
C ASP A 181 6.14 10.77 6.44
N VAL A 182 5.06 10.25 5.87
CA VAL A 182 4.09 9.39 6.56
C VAL A 182 3.75 8.21 5.67
N ALA A 183 3.65 7.02 6.27
CA ALA A 183 3.02 5.86 5.65
C ALA A 183 1.90 5.35 6.57
N TYR A 184 0.71 5.11 6.02
CA TYR A 184 -0.46 4.64 6.77
C TYR A 184 -0.97 3.34 6.17
N ASN A 185 -1.06 2.28 6.97
CA ASN A 185 -1.67 1.01 6.62
C ASN A 185 -3.17 1.01 7.01
N SER A 186 -4.09 1.10 6.04
CA SER A 186 -5.53 1.15 6.26
C SER A 186 -6.13 -0.14 6.86
N THR A 187 -5.46 -1.28 6.68
CA THR A 187 -5.88 -2.58 7.23
C THR A 187 -5.54 -2.70 8.72
N THR A 188 -4.30 -2.40 9.11
CA THR A 188 -3.84 -2.47 10.50
C THR A 188 -4.07 -1.18 11.29
N GLN A 189 -4.46 -0.12 10.58
CA GLN A 189 -4.54 1.26 11.05
C GLN A 189 -3.19 1.81 11.56
N GLN A 190 -2.08 1.18 11.20
CA GLN A 190 -0.76 1.62 11.63
C GLN A 190 -0.27 2.79 10.77
N LEU A 191 0.01 3.93 11.41
CA LEU A 191 0.71 5.06 10.83
C LEU A 191 2.18 5.03 11.27
N THR A 192 3.12 5.13 10.35
CA THR A 192 4.55 5.40 10.61
C THR A 192 4.91 6.77 10.04
N TYR A 193 5.88 7.44 10.65
CA TYR A 193 6.29 8.77 10.23
C TYR A 193 7.78 9.02 10.47
N GLY A 194 8.36 9.89 9.65
CA GLY A 194 9.67 10.49 9.83
C GLY A 194 9.54 12.00 9.65
N VAL A 195 10.09 12.78 10.58
CA VAL A 195 10.02 14.24 10.55
C VAL A 195 11.39 14.87 10.79
N SER A 196 11.66 15.94 10.07
CA SER A 196 12.82 16.82 10.27
C SER A 196 12.37 18.26 10.41
N TRP A 197 13.04 19.04 11.25
CA TRP A 197 12.73 20.45 11.44
C TRP A 197 13.98 21.27 11.74
N SER A 198 13.90 22.57 11.45
CA SER A 198 14.95 23.53 11.75
C SER A 198 14.43 24.95 11.92
N GLY A 199 15.21 25.78 12.61
CA GLY A 199 14.93 27.21 12.73
C GLY A 199 13.84 27.58 13.72
N MET A 200 13.44 26.66 14.62
CA MET A 200 12.40 26.94 15.62
C MET A 200 12.77 28.14 16.49
N SER A 201 11.78 28.98 16.78
CA SER A 201 11.95 30.22 17.55
C SER A 201 12.34 29.98 19.02
N SER A 202 11.99 28.81 19.56
CA SER A 202 12.31 28.37 20.91
C SER A 202 12.28 26.84 21.00
N ALA A 203 12.54 26.30 22.19
CA ALA A 203 12.54 24.85 22.41
C ALA A 203 11.21 24.22 22.00
N VAL A 204 11.27 23.10 21.28
CA VAL A 204 10.09 22.30 20.96
C VAL A 204 9.53 21.66 22.23
N ASN A 205 8.22 21.78 22.46
CA ASN A 205 7.57 21.29 23.68
C ASN A 205 6.37 20.35 23.43
N ALA A 206 5.88 20.24 22.21
CA ALA A 206 4.89 19.23 21.81
C ALA A 206 4.89 18.99 20.30
N MET A 207 4.39 17.81 19.88
CA MET A 207 4.12 17.47 18.48
C MET A 207 2.86 16.59 18.40
N HIS A 208 2.02 16.80 17.38
CA HIS A 208 0.75 16.06 17.25
C HIS A 208 0.36 15.84 15.79
N PHE A 209 -0.40 14.75 15.55
CA PHE A 209 -1.35 14.72 14.44
C PHE A 209 -2.71 15.22 14.94
N HIS A 210 -3.38 16.03 14.12
CA HIS A 210 -4.71 16.58 14.39
C HIS A 210 -5.70 16.14 13.31
N SER A 211 -6.93 15.80 13.70
CA SER A 211 -8.03 15.51 12.79
C SER A 211 -9.39 15.63 13.52
N PRO A 212 -10.52 15.77 12.80
CA PRO A 212 -10.64 16.18 11.40
C PRO A 212 -10.54 17.70 11.24
N ALA A 213 -9.70 18.17 10.31
CA ALA A 213 -9.64 19.57 9.90
C ALA A 213 -9.23 19.71 8.43
N ALA A 214 -10.04 20.44 7.65
CA ALA A 214 -9.66 20.85 6.30
C ALA A 214 -8.49 21.88 6.35
N PRO A 215 -7.76 22.08 5.23
CA PRO A 215 -6.76 23.13 5.12
C PRO A 215 -7.30 24.49 5.60
N GLY A 216 -6.52 25.20 6.42
CA GLY A 216 -6.90 26.49 7.01
C GLY A 216 -7.80 26.44 8.24
N PHE A 217 -8.24 25.25 8.68
CA PHE A 217 -8.99 25.06 9.93
C PHE A 217 -8.15 24.26 10.95
N SER A 218 -8.52 24.34 12.24
CA SER A 218 -7.82 23.65 13.34
C SER A 218 -8.78 22.70 14.08
N SER A 219 -8.24 21.61 14.61
CA SER A 219 -8.98 20.60 15.40
C SER A 219 -8.20 20.27 16.69
N PRO A 220 -8.81 19.71 17.75
CA PRO A 220 -8.05 19.12 18.85
C PRO A 220 -7.04 18.05 18.39
N PRO A 221 -6.00 17.76 19.19
CA PRO A 221 -5.05 16.68 18.88
C PRO A 221 -5.75 15.33 18.76
N ALA A 222 -5.42 14.59 17.69
CA ALA A 222 -5.89 13.23 17.43
C ALA A 222 -4.89 12.18 17.92
N VAL A 223 -3.59 12.43 17.71
CA VAL A 223 -2.48 11.58 18.17
C VAL A 223 -1.36 12.46 18.72
N GLY A 224 -0.93 12.21 19.96
CA GLY A 224 0.22 12.90 20.56
C GLY A 224 1.53 12.15 20.37
N ILE A 225 2.58 12.90 20.05
CA ILE A 225 3.92 12.36 19.86
C ILE A 225 4.75 12.61 21.12
N THR A 226 5.24 11.53 21.72
CA THR A 226 6.06 11.58 22.95
C THR A 226 7.53 11.32 22.65
N GLY A 227 8.43 11.81 23.50
CA GLY A 227 9.87 11.53 23.40
C GLY A 227 10.58 12.31 22.28
N HIS A 228 9.96 13.35 21.74
CA HIS A 228 10.59 14.22 20.76
C HIS A 228 11.76 15.02 21.38
N PRO A 229 12.85 15.29 20.63
CA PRO A 229 13.88 16.24 21.02
C PRO A 229 13.30 17.64 21.31
N THR A 230 13.94 18.41 22.20
CA THR A 230 13.52 19.76 22.59
C THR A 230 14.34 20.89 21.94
N GLY A 231 15.32 20.54 21.11
CA GLY A 231 16.16 21.50 20.39
C GLY A 231 15.39 22.27 19.30
N THR A 232 15.99 23.37 18.83
CA THR A 232 15.40 24.22 17.78
C THR A 232 15.55 23.65 16.35
N ALA A 233 16.23 22.52 16.23
CA ALA A 233 16.33 21.69 15.04
C ALA A 233 16.49 20.23 15.47
N GLY A 234 16.10 19.31 14.59
CA GLY A 234 16.23 17.88 14.87
C GLY A 234 15.53 17.00 13.84
N THR A 235 15.61 15.70 14.08
CA THR A 235 14.85 14.69 13.36
C THR A 235 14.29 13.69 14.36
N MET A 236 13.18 13.04 13.99
CA MET A 236 12.68 11.86 14.69
C MET A 236 11.86 10.99 13.76
N ALA A 237 11.69 9.72 14.14
CA ALA A 237 10.77 8.80 13.50
C ALA A 237 9.97 8.07 14.56
N GLY A 238 8.80 7.58 14.19
CA GLY A 238 7.94 6.84 15.10
C GLY A 238 6.74 6.22 14.41
N SER A 239 5.84 5.69 15.23
CA SER A 239 4.57 5.12 14.77
C SER A 239 3.44 5.40 15.75
N ALA A 240 2.22 5.30 15.26
CA ALA A 240 0.99 5.37 16.02
C ALA A 240 -0.07 4.47 15.39
N THR A 241 -1.03 4.00 16.18
CA THR A 241 -2.21 3.28 15.66
C THR A 241 -3.36 4.27 15.61
N LEU A 242 -3.89 4.52 14.41
CA LEU A 242 -5.08 5.33 14.22
C LEU A 242 -6.34 4.54 14.57
N THR A 243 -7.41 5.23 14.93
CA THR A 243 -8.75 4.64 14.88
C THR A 243 -9.25 4.58 13.43
N PRO A 244 -10.31 3.80 13.12
CA PRO A 244 -10.85 3.75 11.76
C PRO A 244 -11.35 5.13 11.28
N SER A 245 -11.90 5.95 12.18
CA SER A 245 -12.35 7.31 11.86
C SER A 245 -11.16 8.24 11.56
N GLN A 246 -10.07 8.16 12.33
CA GLN A 246 -8.86 8.93 12.07
C GLN A 246 -8.19 8.51 10.75
N GLY A 247 -8.19 7.22 10.44
CA GLY A 247 -7.78 6.72 9.12
C GLY A 247 -8.61 7.31 7.99
N THR A 248 -9.93 7.36 8.17
CA THR A 248 -10.84 8.01 7.21
C THR A 248 -10.54 9.50 7.06
N ASP A 249 -10.28 10.21 8.16
CA ASP A 249 -9.90 11.63 8.12
C ASP A 249 -8.59 11.85 7.34
N LEU A 250 -7.58 11.02 7.60
CA LEU A 250 -6.29 11.07 6.89
C LEU A 250 -6.47 10.88 5.38
N LEU A 251 -7.21 9.85 4.97
CA LEU A 251 -7.43 9.54 3.56
C LEU A 251 -8.26 10.61 2.82
N ASN A 252 -9.08 11.38 3.55
CA ASN A 252 -9.82 12.51 3.00
C ASN A 252 -9.05 13.84 3.07
N GLY A 253 -7.77 13.82 3.45
CA GLY A 253 -6.95 15.02 3.57
C GLY A 253 -7.37 15.95 4.72
N LEU A 254 -8.04 15.40 5.73
CA LEU A 254 -8.52 16.11 6.93
C LEU A 254 -7.57 15.95 8.13
N MET A 255 -6.36 15.43 7.92
CA MET A 255 -5.34 15.29 8.95
C MET A 255 -4.14 16.21 8.66
N TYR A 256 -3.58 16.81 9.72
CA TYR A 256 -2.34 17.58 9.64
C TYR A 256 -1.38 17.23 10.78
N PHE A 257 -0.10 17.49 10.58
CA PHE A 257 0.93 17.39 11.62
C PHE A 257 1.34 18.79 12.09
N ASN A 258 1.63 18.91 13.38
CA ASN A 258 2.00 20.16 14.02
C ASN A 258 3.20 20.00 14.95
N ILE A 259 4.08 21.01 14.97
CA ILE A 259 5.15 21.14 15.97
C ILE A 259 4.95 22.44 16.75
N HIS A 260 4.95 22.33 18.08
CA HIS A 260 4.76 23.43 19.02
C HIS A 260 6.09 23.80 19.68
N THR A 261 6.23 25.08 20.03
CA THR A 261 7.37 25.56 20.83
C THR A 261 6.89 26.30 22.08
N VAL A 262 7.81 26.56 23.00
CA VAL A 262 7.51 27.33 24.23
C VAL A 262 6.87 28.69 23.93
N ASN A 263 7.35 29.39 22.90
CA ASN A 263 6.84 30.71 22.52
C ASN A 263 5.57 30.64 21.65
N ASN A 264 5.34 29.51 20.96
CA ASN A 264 4.21 29.29 20.07
C ASN A 264 3.45 28.02 20.49
N ALA A 265 2.83 28.08 21.67
CA ALA A 265 2.12 26.95 22.26
C ALA A 265 0.91 26.44 21.44
N PRO A 266 0.14 27.28 20.71
CA PRO A 266 -0.90 26.78 19.79
C PRO A 266 -0.35 26.00 18.59
N GLY A 267 0.91 26.25 18.21
CA GLY A 267 1.61 25.63 17.09
C GLY A 267 2.59 26.63 16.46
N GLU A 268 3.72 26.14 15.94
CA GLU A 268 4.70 26.97 15.22
C GLU A 268 4.81 26.61 13.73
N ILE A 269 4.81 25.32 13.39
CA ILE A 269 4.79 24.86 11.99
C ILE A 269 3.77 23.75 11.80
N ARG A 270 3.07 23.79 10.65
CA ARG A 270 2.06 22.83 10.23
C ARG A 270 2.29 22.37 8.80
N GLY A 271 1.90 21.14 8.52
CA GLY A 271 1.70 20.64 7.16
C GLY A 271 0.47 19.75 7.09
N GLN A 272 -0.40 20.01 6.11
CA GLN A 272 -1.58 19.19 5.85
C GLN A 272 -1.17 17.93 5.10
N LEU A 273 -1.66 16.77 5.52
CA LEU A 273 -1.41 15.49 4.86
C LEU A 273 -2.42 15.33 3.72
N VAL A 274 -2.14 15.96 2.59
CA VAL A 274 -2.93 15.86 1.35
C VAL A 274 -2.18 15.05 0.30
N GLY A 275 -2.88 14.17 -0.43
CA GLY A 275 -2.32 13.49 -1.60
C GLY A 275 -1.46 12.26 -1.30
N GLY A 276 -2.00 11.28 -0.57
CA GLY A 276 -1.33 10.00 -0.37
C GLY A 276 -1.11 9.28 -1.70
N VAL A 277 0.14 9.05 -2.10
CA VAL A 277 0.48 8.11 -3.17
C VAL A 277 0.50 6.72 -2.53
N THR A 278 -0.27 5.77 -3.07
CA THR A 278 -0.16 4.36 -2.66
C THR A 278 1.26 3.87 -2.95
N VAL A 279 2.00 3.48 -1.92
CA VAL A 279 3.33 2.89 -2.07
C VAL A 279 3.25 1.44 -1.61
N PRO A 280 3.67 0.46 -2.44
CA PRO A 280 3.67 -0.94 -2.04
C PRO A 280 4.50 -1.17 -0.77
N ALA A 281 3.94 -1.91 0.20
CA ALA A 281 4.59 -2.19 1.49
C ALA A 281 5.95 -2.94 1.37
N GLU A 282 6.20 -3.57 0.21
CA GLU A 282 7.37 -4.40 -0.10
C GLU A 282 8.67 -3.61 -0.39
N LEU A 283 8.65 -2.27 -0.45
CA LEU A 283 9.89 -1.47 -0.49
C LEU A 283 10.51 -1.18 0.88
N SER A 284 9.91 -1.68 1.98
CA SER A 284 10.46 -1.51 3.34
C SER A 284 11.26 -2.71 3.86
N VAL A 285 11.30 -3.85 3.14
CA VAL A 285 11.93 -5.09 3.65
C VAL A 285 12.99 -5.71 2.73
N PHE A 286 13.30 -5.10 1.58
CA PHE A 286 14.39 -5.57 0.68
C PHE A 286 15.59 -4.62 0.55
N GLN A 287 15.71 -3.62 1.44
CA GLN A 287 16.97 -2.86 1.60
C GLN A 287 17.55 -3.05 2.99
N ALA A 288 18.07 -4.24 3.24
CA ALA A 288 19.18 -4.44 4.18
C ALA A 288 20.19 -5.36 3.50
N ASN A 289 21.30 -4.77 3.04
CA ASN A 289 22.58 -5.48 2.99
C ASN A 289 23.05 -5.71 4.42
#